data_AF-A0ABD4YTB4-F1
#
_entry.id   AF-A0ABD4YTB4-F1
#
_cell.length_a   1.000
_cell.length_b   1.000
_cell.length_c   1.000
_cell.angle_alpha   90.00
_cell.angle_beta   90.00
_cell.angle_gamma   90.00
#
_symmetry.space_group_name_H-M   'P 1'
#
loop_
_entity.id
_entity.type
_entity.pdbx_description
1 polymer ?
#
loop_
_entity_poly.entity_id
_entity_poly.type
_entity_poly.pdbx_seq_one_letter_code
_entity_poly.pdbx_strand_id
1 'polypeptide(L)'
;MSDVSRPIGLHHKTAQAIQDETLAAIHRWFDTLQARDDIDAIVARTPLQVGIHSEILLEYEPSRIVFDVMPSWEPDDQDGLLAEGRNGPLSPDAVHTSLAPVLREAVHERIARLAGTPHLDHHFRFRAQFPTTEGRLRLTLVDHTDAVKQQTLRDRVTHYVDQAVLNGSHPTDRLHVSLLCRHLLDARLFPHPDHSWLIDVFTRLLALNAGHESLAEQRGSIIHALRGWAEAQYLPRYFDASQDAFRQNTYSPKPGAALDPDDRGIDLLLYAATLILRHEPGYARPTGLTFLELARGLGSARAGAMLASGSGALAPELTRLSTDLADCAANDVLATVTIAIRQESPAAYVQALDFLAALLHAGFPAGYRVVLKSHARHYLPVKGLAKSDTHRFFANAAQHPAAHDALAAYAHAAIQPYEWYADAEAEKACLSGTYASFALGLAGRRHFALLRHYMDLVDDEHQSVQDRYTTMFLEQHGLTPDTLATAIACLRVCTDAFKLPAKFALENAETLDLLAAALAELPEHDRAPVRERLFGSDKKLAALTRKADGPHKARLLRLLE
;
A
#
# COMPACT_ATOMS: atom_id res chain seq x y z
N MET A 1 -46.64 -43.35 21.18
CA MET A 1 -45.35 -44.02 20.95
C MET A 1 -44.91 -43.57 19.56
N SER A 2 -44.17 -42.48 19.47
CA SER A 2 -42.73 -42.34 19.73
C SER A 2 -42.05 -42.21 18.38
N ASP A 3 -41.85 -40.98 17.95
CA ASP A 3 -40.65 -40.67 17.19
C ASP A 3 -39.99 -39.48 17.86
N VAL A 4 -38.86 -39.77 18.49
CA VAL A 4 -38.09 -38.91 19.37
C VAL A 4 -36.78 -38.62 18.65
N SER A 5 -36.36 -37.35 18.75
CA SER A 5 -35.01 -36.84 18.56
C SER A 5 -34.59 -36.43 17.14
N ARG A 6 -34.87 -35.17 16.82
CA ARG A 6 -33.82 -34.26 16.34
C ARG A 6 -33.80 -32.99 17.20
N PRO A 7 -32.71 -32.70 17.92
CA PRO A 7 -32.54 -31.42 18.60
C PRO A 7 -32.15 -30.36 17.55
N ILE A 8 -32.98 -29.33 17.40
CA ILE A 8 -32.59 -28.07 16.76
C ILE A 8 -32.51 -27.05 17.92
N GLY A 9 -31.28 -26.65 18.28
CA GLY A 9 -30.97 -25.94 19.54
C GLY A 9 -31.82 -24.68 19.79
N LEU A 10 -32.38 -24.55 21.01
CA LEU A 10 -31.92 -23.66 22.11
C LEU A 10 -31.87 -22.20 21.63
N HIS A 11 -32.86 -21.34 21.87
CA HIS A 11 -33.27 -20.81 23.18
C HIS A 11 -34.74 -20.30 23.17
N HIS A 12 -35.59 -20.78 24.08
CA HIS A 12 -36.96 -20.29 24.30
C HIS A 12 -37.00 -19.02 25.17
N LYS A 13 -36.29 -17.96 24.78
CA LYS A 13 -36.37 -16.68 25.50
C LYS A 13 -37.56 -15.87 25.01
N THR A 14 -38.36 -15.37 25.93
CA THR A 14 -39.47 -14.45 25.62
C THR A 14 -38.92 -13.07 25.25
N ALA A 15 -39.71 -12.24 24.56
CA ALA A 15 -39.34 -10.85 24.27
C ALA A 15 -38.93 -10.09 25.55
N GLN A 16 -39.66 -10.30 26.64
CA GLN A 16 -39.37 -9.70 27.94
C GLN A 16 -38.01 -10.16 28.51
N ALA A 17 -37.70 -11.46 28.44
CA ALA A 17 -36.41 -11.96 28.91
C ALA A 17 -35.24 -11.36 28.11
N ILE A 18 -35.38 -11.23 26.80
CA ILE A 18 -34.38 -10.60 25.93
C ILE A 18 -34.20 -9.12 26.31
N GLN A 19 -35.32 -8.41 26.53
CA GLN A 19 -35.31 -7.02 26.95
C GLN A 19 -34.58 -6.84 28.29
N ASP A 20 -34.94 -7.60 29.31
CA ASP A 20 -34.38 -7.47 30.67
C ASP A 20 -32.89 -7.78 30.69
N GLU A 21 -32.46 -8.85 30.00
CA GLU A 21 -31.05 -9.20 29.88
C GLU A 21 -30.25 -8.13 29.14
N THR A 22 -30.82 -7.58 28.06
CA THR A 22 -30.17 -6.53 27.25
C THR A 22 -30.08 -5.22 28.03
N LEU A 23 -31.14 -4.80 28.74
CA LEU A 23 -31.10 -3.65 29.64
C LEU A 23 -30.05 -3.81 30.72
N ALA A 24 -30.02 -4.97 31.38
CA ALA A 24 -29.01 -5.25 32.41
C ALA A 24 -27.59 -5.20 31.83
N ALA A 25 -27.38 -5.67 30.61
CA ALA A 25 -26.10 -5.58 29.92
C ALA A 25 -25.71 -4.13 29.58
N ILE A 26 -26.64 -3.33 29.06
CA ILE A 26 -26.45 -1.90 28.77
C ILE A 26 -26.05 -1.16 30.04
N HIS A 27 -26.79 -1.33 31.13
CA HIS A 27 -26.49 -0.68 32.40
C HIS A 27 -25.12 -1.08 32.93
N ARG A 28 -24.80 -2.38 32.96
CA ARG A 28 -23.47 -2.87 33.39
C ARG A 28 -22.34 -2.29 32.54
N TRP A 29 -22.54 -2.19 31.23
CA TRP A 29 -21.54 -1.62 30.33
C TRP A 29 -21.29 -0.14 30.66
N PHE A 30 -22.34 0.66 30.81
CA PHE A 30 -22.20 2.07 31.20
C PHE A 30 -21.66 2.24 32.63
N ASP A 31 -22.00 1.35 33.58
CA ASP A 31 -21.44 1.38 34.94
C ASP A 31 -19.93 1.11 34.92
N THR A 32 -19.51 0.14 34.10
CA THR A 32 -18.09 -0.17 33.88
C THR A 32 -17.36 0.99 33.24
N LEU A 33 -17.98 1.62 32.24
CA LEU A 33 -17.44 2.81 31.59
C LEU A 33 -17.26 3.95 32.60
N GLN A 34 -18.27 4.24 33.41
CA GLN A 34 -18.25 5.32 34.40
C GLN A 34 -17.27 5.08 35.56
N ALA A 35 -16.94 3.81 35.85
CA ALA A 35 -15.98 3.44 36.89
C ALA A 35 -14.52 3.59 36.46
N ARG A 36 -14.25 3.91 35.19
CA ARG A 36 -12.88 4.10 34.68
C ARG A 36 -12.28 5.40 35.22
N ASP A 37 -11.10 5.30 35.81
CA ASP A 37 -10.32 6.41 36.37
C ASP A 37 -9.21 6.90 35.43
N ASP A 38 -8.94 6.18 34.33
CA ASP A 38 -7.89 6.49 33.36
C ASP A 38 -8.32 7.50 32.28
N ILE A 39 -9.63 7.75 32.14
CA ILE A 39 -10.19 8.51 31.01
C ILE A 39 -9.67 9.94 30.97
N ASP A 40 -9.67 10.64 32.11
CA ASP A 40 -9.20 12.03 32.18
C ASP A 40 -7.72 12.14 31.78
N ALA A 41 -6.90 11.16 32.17
CA ALA A 41 -5.50 11.11 31.76
C ALA A 41 -5.35 10.87 30.25
N ILE A 42 -6.24 10.09 29.62
CA ILE A 42 -6.22 9.85 28.17
C ILE A 42 -6.52 11.14 27.40
N VAL A 43 -7.63 11.83 27.70
CA VAL A 43 -7.99 13.08 27.01
C VAL A 43 -7.03 14.23 27.31
N ALA A 44 -6.35 14.23 28.47
CA ALA A 44 -5.35 15.26 28.80
C ALA A 44 -4.08 15.21 27.92
N ARG A 45 -3.83 14.10 27.20
CA ARG A 45 -2.65 13.94 26.34
C ARG A 45 -2.64 14.86 25.12
N THR A 46 -3.80 15.36 24.69
CA THR A 46 -3.92 16.17 23.48
C THR A 46 -5.14 17.08 23.53
N PRO A 47 -5.05 18.32 23.03
CA PRO A 47 -6.23 19.17 22.88
C PRO A 47 -7.21 18.65 21.82
N LEU A 48 -6.80 17.72 20.95
CA LEU A 48 -7.60 17.21 19.83
C LEU A 48 -8.54 16.06 20.21
N GLN A 49 -8.74 15.80 21.51
CA GLN A 49 -9.62 14.74 21.97
C GLN A 49 -10.55 15.27 23.07
N VAL A 50 -11.86 15.09 22.89
CA VAL A 50 -12.90 15.51 23.85
C VAL A 50 -13.72 14.34 24.41
N GLY A 51 -13.46 13.12 23.91
CA GLY A 51 -13.93 11.89 24.51
C GLY A 51 -13.30 10.63 23.92
N ILE A 52 -13.70 9.48 24.44
CA ILE A 52 -13.11 8.17 24.10
C ILE A 52 -13.97 7.38 23.11
N HIS A 53 -15.25 7.21 23.41
CA HIS A 53 -16.14 6.36 22.64
C HIS A 53 -17.02 7.19 21.70
N SER A 54 -16.93 6.91 20.40
CA SER A 54 -17.79 7.53 19.38
C SER A 54 -18.83 6.58 18.80
N GLU A 55 -18.62 5.27 18.91
CA GLU A 55 -19.59 4.28 18.45
C GLU A 55 -19.46 2.96 19.22
N ILE A 56 -20.59 2.28 19.41
CA ILE A 56 -20.69 0.95 20.00
C ILE A 56 -21.75 0.14 19.29
N LEU A 57 -21.47 -1.15 19.08
CA LEU A 57 -22.43 -2.15 18.63
C LEU A 57 -22.65 -3.19 19.74
N LEU A 58 -23.90 -3.28 20.22
CA LEU A 58 -24.35 -4.37 21.06
C LEU A 58 -24.79 -5.53 20.18
N GLU A 59 -24.07 -6.65 20.23
CA GLU A 59 -24.46 -7.89 19.58
C GLU A 59 -25.13 -8.81 20.59
N TYR A 60 -26.43 -9.02 20.41
CA TYR A 60 -27.19 -9.96 21.21
C TYR A 60 -27.12 -11.34 20.57
N GLU A 61 -26.60 -12.31 21.30
CA GLU A 61 -26.80 -13.73 21.05
C GLU A 61 -27.55 -14.36 22.23
N PRO A 62 -28.41 -15.35 22.01
CA PRO A 62 -29.11 -16.01 23.11
C PRO A 62 -28.20 -16.59 24.21
N SER A 63 -26.94 -16.91 23.88
CA SER A 63 -25.92 -17.42 24.80
C SER A 63 -25.00 -16.34 25.38
N ARG A 64 -24.91 -15.15 24.77
CA ARG A 64 -24.00 -14.08 25.20
C ARG A 64 -24.38 -12.71 24.61
N ILE A 65 -24.03 -11.63 25.30
CA ILE A 65 -24.10 -10.28 24.76
C ILE A 65 -22.68 -9.73 24.65
N VAL A 66 -22.31 -9.25 23.47
CA VAL A 66 -20.99 -8.65 23.19
C VAL A 66 -21.16 -7.17 22.89
N PHE A 67 -20.24 -6.35 23.39
CA PHE A 67 -20.14 -4.94 23.03
C PHE A 67 -18.88 -4.75 22.21
N ASP A 68 -19.05 -4.45 20.92
CA ASP A 68 -17.97 -4.02 20.07
C ASP A 68 -17.84 -2.49 20.15
N VAL A 69 -16.66 -2.02 20.53
CA VAL A 69 -16.33 -0.58 20.67
C VAL A 69 -15.63 -0.01 19.43
N MET A 70 -15.46 -0.82 18.37
CA MET A 70 -14.93 -0.42 17.05
C MET A 70 -15.65 -1.13 15.88
N PRO A 71 -16.99 -1.04 15.77
CA PRO A 71 -17.77 -1.86 14.82
C PRO A 71 -17.63 -1.44 13.34
N SER A 72 -17.13 -0.23 13.04
CA SER A 72 -17.09 0.34 11.69
C SER A 72 -15.97 -0.21 10.77
N TRP A 73 -15.42 -1.39 11.07
CA TRP A 73 -14.34 -2.02 10.29
C TRP A 73 -14.85 -3.03 9.24
N GLU A 74 -16.15 -3.35 9.22
CA GLU A 74 -16.74 -4.33 8.31
C GLU A 74 -17.42 -3.70 7.08
N PRO A 75 -17.39 -4.35 5.89
CA PRO A 75 -17.96 -3.81 4.65
C PRO A 75 -19.50 -3.65 4.65
N ASP A 76 -20.21 -4.29 5.59
CA ASP A 76 -21.68 -4.29 5.69
C ASP A 76 -22.14 -3.52 6.93
N ASP A 77 -21.74 -2.26 7.02
CA ASP A 77 -21.92 -1.42 8.22
C ASP A 77 -23.31 -0.74 8.29
N GLN A 78 -24.23 -1.06 7.37
CA GLN A 78 -25.52 -0.40 7.28
C GLN A 78 -26.55 -1.01 8.24
N ASP A 79 -27.44 -0.18 8.76
CA ASP A 79 -28.64 -0.65 9.46
C ASP A 79 -29.55 -1.39 8.48
N GLY A 80 -30.11 -2.51 8.89
CA GLY A 80 -30.95 -3.34 8.02
C GLY A 80 -31.01 -4.79 8.42
N LEU A 81 -31.80 -5.56 7.66
CA LEU A 81 -31.93 -6.99 7.81
C LEU A 81 -30.87 -7.71 6.96
N LEU A 82 -29.96 -8.39 7.62
CA LEU A 82 -28.92 -9.21 7.02
C LEU A 82 -29.43 -10.65 6.88
N ALA A 83 -29.28 -11.22 5.68
CA ALA A 83 -29.80 -12.56 5.36
C ALA A 83 -29.10 -13.70 6.14
N GLU A 84 -27.93 -13.42 6.71
CA GLU A 84 -27.14 -14.36 7.51
C GLU A 84 -27.66 -14.47 8.94
N GLY A 85 -27.71 -15.69 9.49
CA GLY A 85 -28.11 -15.94 10.87
C GLY A 85 -29.64 -16.00 11.09
N ARG A 86 -30.28 -17.05 10.60
CA ARG A 86 -31.65 -17.42 11.02
C ARG A 86 -31.56 -18.22 12.32
N ASN A 87 -32.42 -17.90 13.31
CA ASN A 87 -32.77 -18.66 14.54
C ASN A 87 -33.19 -17.76 15.73
N GLY A 88 -33.55 -16.49 15.49
CA GLY A 88 -34.02 -15.59 16.54
C GLY A 88 -35.49 -15.81 16.94
N PRO A 89 -35.87 -15.55 18.21
CA PRO A 89 -37.25 -15.74 18.69
C PRO A 89 -38.20 -14.57 18.37
N LEU A 90 -37.69 -13.44 17.85
CA LEU A 90 -38.46 -12.24 17.53
C LEU A 90 -38.47 -11.98 16.02
N SER A 91 -39.57 -11.44 15.49
CA SER A 91 -39.58 -10.89 14.13
C SER A 91 -38.83 -9.55 14.09
N PRO A 92 -38.34 -9.11 12.91
CA PRO A 92 -37.77 -7.77 12.75
C PRO A 92 -38.70 -6.66 13.27
N ASP A 93 -40.00 -6.75 12.95
CA ASP A 93 -41.03 -5.82 13.42
C ASP A 93 -41.16 -5.80 14.95
N ALA A 94 -41.10 -6.97 15.60
CA ALA A 94 -41.15 -7.06 17.07
C ALA A 94 -39.93 -6.39 17.73
N VAL A 95 -38.74 -6.54 17.14
CA VAL A 95 -37.54 -5.82 17.61
C VAL A 95 -37.73 -4.32 17.48
N HIS A 96 -38.22 -3.83 16.35
CA HIS A 96 -38.46 -2.39 16.14
C HIS A 96 -39.53 -1.80 17.06
N THR A 97 -40.63 -2.51 17.28
CA THR A 97 -41.81 -1.96 17.97
C THR A 97 -41.79 -2.18 19.48
N SER A 98 -41.18 -3.28 19.95
CA SER A 98 -41.24 -3.67 21.37
C SER A 98 -39.91 -3.47 22.08
N LEU A 99 -38.81 -3.90 21.47
CA LEU A 99 -37.50 -3.91 22.12
C LEU A 99 -36.76 -2.56 21.96
N ALA A 100 -36.63 -2.08 20.73
CA ALA A 100 -35.84 -0.89 20.40
C ALA A 100 -36.25 0.38 21.19
N PRO A 101 -37.55 0.69 21.40
CA PRO A 101 -37.95 1.89 22.14
C PRO A 101 -37.47 1.87 23.59
N VAL A 102 -37.61 0.74 24.28
CA VAL A 102 -37.22 0.59 25.69
C VAL A 102 -35.71 0.67 25.85
N LEU A 103 -34.96 -0.01 24.98
CA LEU A 103 -33.50 0.05 25.01
C LEU A 103 -32.98 1.45 24.67
N ARG A 104 -33.60 2.13 23.69
CA ARG A 104 -33.28 3.52 23.32
C ARG A 104 -33.42 4.46 24.51
N GLU A 105 -34.53 4.35 25.25
CA GLU A 105 -34.79 5.21 26.41
C GLU A 105 -33.73 5.02 27.50
N ALA A 106 -33.40 3.76 27.81
CA ALA A 106 -32.34 3.43 28.77
C ALA A 106 -30.96 3.95 28.32
N VAL A 107 -30.62 3.81 27.04
CA VAL A 107 -29.34 4.34 26.50
C VAL A 107 -29.31 5.87 26.56
N HIS A 108 -30.40 6.55 26.20
CA HIS A 108 -30.48 8.02 26.29
C HIS A 108 -30.28 8.52 27.72
N GLU A 109 -30.91 7.87 28.71
CA GLU A 109 -30.74 8.24 30.11
C GLU A 109 -29.27 8.12 30.55
N ARG A 110 -28.59 7.03 30.16
CA ARG A 110 -27.17 6.85 30.48
C ARG A 110 -26.27 7.87 29.79
N ILE A 111 -26.52 8.19 28.52
CA ILE A 111 -25.80 9.24 27.79
C ILE A 111 -25.98 10.60 28.49
N ALA A 112 -27.20 10.95 28.90
CA ALA A 112 -27.48 12.21 29.58
C ALA A 112 -26.70 12.34 30.91
N ARG A 113 -26.55 11.24 31.67
CA ARG A 113 -25.73 11.21 32.90
C ARG A 113 -24.23 11.40 32.64
N LEU A 114 -23.76 11.08 31.43
CA LEU A 114 -22.36 11.24 31.01
C LEU A 114 -22.13 12.54 30.23
N ALA A 115 -23.14 13.39 30.07
CA ALA A 115 -23.02 14.66 29.35
C ALA A 115 -21.87 15.52 29.92
N GLY A 116 -21.07 16.13 29.04
CA GLY A 116 -19.91 16.91 29.44
C GLY A 116 -18.70 16.13 29.98
N THR A 117 -18.82 14.82 30.27
CA THR A 117 -17.69 13.99 30.73
C THR A 117 -16.92 13.38 29.54
N PRO A 118 -15.61 13.09 29.65
CA PRO A 118 -14.82 12.57 28.51
C PRO A 118 -15.09 11.09 28.14
N HIS A 119 -16.05 10.43 28.79
CA HIS A 119 -16.39 9.03 28.49
C HIS A 119 -16.87 8.85 27.05
N LEU A 120 -17.72 9.76 26.58
CA LEU A 120 -18.26 9.77 25.22
C LEU A 120 -17.66 10.94 24.43
N ASP A 121 -17.36 10.71 23.15
CA ASP A 121 -16.94 11.76 22.22
C ASP A 121 -18.10 12.74 21.95
N HIS A 122 -17.84 13.81 21.21
CA HIS A 122 -18.84 14.82 20.83
C HIS A 122 -19.98 14.22 20.02
N HIS A 123 -19.71 13.17 19.25
CA HIS A 123 -20.69 12.33 18.59
C HIS A 123 -20.59 10.90 19.13
N PHE A 124 -21.72 10.33 19.53
CA PHE A 124 -21.81 8.96 20.02
C PHE A 124 -22.98 8.23 19.38
N ARG A 125 -22.70 7.13 18.69
CA ARG A 125 -23.72 6.23 18.15
C ARG A 125 -23.77 4.91 18.92
N PHE A 126 -24.96 4.52 19.35
CA PHE A 126 -25.22 3.23 19.97
C PHE A 126 -26.10 2.39 19.05
N ARG A 127 -25.52 1.32 18.52
CA ARG A 127 -26.19 0.36 17.64
C ARG A 127 -26.43 -0.95 18.37
N ALA A 128 -27.42 -1.69 17.90
CA ALA A 128 -27.68 -3.04 18.37
C ALA A 128 -27.93 -3.98 17.19
N GLN A 129 -27.61 -5.25 17.39
CA GLN A 129 -27.83 -6.31 16.44
C GLN A 129 -28.50 -7.49 17.14
N PHE A 130 -29.62 -7.95 16.58
CA PHE A 130 -30.40 -9.05 17.12
C PHE A 130 -30.65 -10.12 16.05
N PRO A 131 -30.49 -11.42 16.37
CA PRO A 131 -31.03 -12.48 15.55
C PRO A 131 -32.56 -12.41 15.58
N THR A 132 -33.16 -12.51 14.41
CA THR A 132 -34.61 -12.49 14.20
C THR A 132 -35.07 -13.77 13.49
N THR A 133 -36.38 -13.89 13.27
CA THR A 133 -36.97 -14.96 12.45
C THR A 133 -36.53 -14.90 10.99
N GLU A 134 -36.07 -13.75 10.50
CA GLU A 134 -35.79 -13.51 9.07
C GLU A 134 -34.29 -13.28 8.76
N GLY A 135 -33.44 -13.27 9.79
CA GLY A 135 -32.01 -12.96 9.68
C GLY A 135 -31.53 -12.14 10.86
N ARG A 136 -30.38 -11.48 10.75
CA ARG A 136 -29.89 -10.55 11.78
C ARG A 136 -30.35 -9.14 11.46
N LEU A 137 -31.03 -8.50 12.40
CA LEU A 137 -31.43 -7.10 12.28
C LEU A 137 -30.42 -6.23 13.01
N ARG A 138 -29.74 -5.36 12.26
CA ARG A 138 -28.90 -4.28 12.80
C ARG A 138 -29.69 -2.97 12.77
N LEU A 139 -29.65 -2.23 13.88
CA LEU A 139 -30.34 -0.95 13.99
C LEU A 139 -29.62 0.02 14.94
N THR A 140 -29.68 1.30 14.61
CA THR A 140 -29.26 2.39 15.49
C THR A 140 -30.32 2.65 16.55
N LEU A 141 -29.95 2.44 17.82
CA LEU A 141 -30.82 2.76 18.96
C LEU A 141 -30.76 4.26 19.25
N VAL A 142 -29.56 4.83 19.33
CA VAL A 142 -29.32 6.26 19.60
C VAL A 142 -28.17 6.77 18.71
N ASP A 143 -28.37 7.93 18.08
CA ASP A 143 -27.31 8.73 17.45
C ASP A 143 -27.33 10.10 18.15
N HIS A 144 -26.38 10.34 19.06
CA HIS A 144 -26.35 11.50 19.94
C HIS A 144 -25.19 12.43 19.60
N THR A 145 -25.46 13.74 19.59
CA THR A 145 -24.43 14.78 19.44
C THR A 145 -24.48 15.72 20.64
N ASP A 146 -23.36 15.86 21.34
CA ASP A 146 -23.12 16.88 22.36
C ASP A 146 -22.60 18.15 21.66
N ALA A 147 -23.51 19.10 21.43
CA ALA A 147 -23.22 20.32 20.68
C ALA A 147 -22.13 21.18 21.34
N VAL A 148 -22.01 21.15 22.67
CA VAL A 148 -21.01 21.92 23.42
C VAL A 148 -19.63 21.31 23.20
N LYS A 149 -19.50 19.98 23.30
CA LYS A 149 -18.24 19.29 22.98
C LYS A 149 -17.87 19.42 21.52
N GLN A 150 -18.85 19.34 20.62
CA GLN A 150 -18.62 19.48 19.18
C GLN A 150 -18.03 20.86 18.86
N GLN A 151 -18.62 21.93 19.39
CA GLN A 151 -18.08 23.27 19.21
C GLN A 151 -16.71 23.42 19.87
N THR A 152 -16.53 22.89 21.09
CA THR A 152 -15.24 22.93 21.80
C THR A 152 -14.14 22.23 21.01
N LEU A 153 -14.42 21.04 20.46
CA LEU A 153 -13.46 20.29 19.65
C LEU A 153 -13.15 21.04 18.36
N ARG A 154 -14.15 21.60 17.68
CA ARG A 154 -13.97 22.42 16.47
C ARG A 154 -13.00 23.57 16.75
N ASP A 155 -13.25 24.33 17.81
CA ASP A 155 -12.40 25.47 18.19
C ASP A 155 -10.96 25.04 18.51
N ARG A 156 -10.79 23.91 19.23
CA ARG A 156 -9.47 23.34 19.55
C ARG A 156 -8.73 22.86 18.31
N VAL A 157 -9.41 22.19 17.38
CA VAL A 157 -8.83 21.73 16.10
C VAL A 157 -8.39 22.94 15.28
N THR A 158 -9.26 23.95 15.11
CA THR A 158 -8.92 25.16 14.36
C THR A 158 -7.74 25.90 14.99
N HIS A 159 -7.72 26.06 16.32
CA HIS A 159 -6.62 26.71 17.02
C HIS A 159 -5.31 25.93 16.90
N TYR A 160 -5.34 24.60 17.06
CA TYR A 160 -4.14 23.76 16.92
C TYR A 160 -3.58 23.81 15.50
N VAL A 161 -4.45 23.71 14.49
CA VAL A 161 -4.03 23.79 13.08
C VAL A 161 -3.39 25.14 12.78
N ASP A 162 -3.99 26.24 13.22
CA ASP A 162 -3.42 27.57 13.02
C ASP A 162 -2.05 27.72 13.68
N GLN A 163 -1.92 27.36 14.95
CA GLN A 163 -0.70 27.61 15.72
C GLN A 163 0.42 26.58 15.48
N ALA A 164 0.09 25.30 15.48
CA ALA A 164 1.07 24.21 15.45
C ALA A 164 1.36 23.71 14.03
N VAL A 165 0.41 23.82 13.10
CA VAL A 165 0.58 23.34 11.73
C VAL A 165 0.93 24.48 10.79
N LEU A 166 -0.01 25.40 10.55
CA LEU A 166 0.15 26.47 9.56
C LEU A 166 1.27 27.45 9.94
N ASN A 167 1.25 27.94 11.18
CA ASN A 167 2.26 28.88 11.70
C ASN A 167 3.38 28.20 12.51
N GLY A 168 3.31 26.87 12.70
CA GLY A 168 4.31 26.11 13.45
C GLY A 168 5.55 25.77 12.62
N SER A 169 6.62 25.40 13.31
CA SER A 169 7.91 25.00 12.71
C SER A 169 8.40 23.62 13.15
N HIS A 170 7.63 22.94 14.01
CA HIS A 170 8.01 21.65 14.57
C HIS A 170 7.22 20.51 13.90
N PRO A 171 7.84 19.32 13.75
CA PRO A 171 7.14 18.12 13.30
C PRO A 171 5.91 17.84 14.16
N THR A 172 4.81 17.43 13.53
CA THR A 172 3.58 17.06 14.23
C THR A 172 3.64 15.58 14.63
N ASP A 173 3.29 15.24 15.87
CA ASP A 173 3.31 13.84 16.34
C ASP A 173 2.30 12.94 15.61
N ARG A 174 2.58 11.63 15.59
CA ARG A 174 1.74 10.59 14.94
C ARG A 174 0.28 10.65 15.39
N LEU A 175 0.05 10.75 16.71
CA LEU A 175 -1.29 10.85 17.30
C LEU A 175 -2.04 12.10 16.80
N HIS A 176 -1.38 13.26 16.75
CA HIS A 176 -1.99 14.51 16.30
C HIS A 176 -2.37 14.43 14.82
N VAL A 177 -1.49 13.89 13.96
CA VAL A 177 -1.84 13.68 12.54
C VAL A 177 -3.04 12.76 12.40
N SER A 178 -3.06 11.62 13.10
CA SER A 178 -4.19 10.68 13.04
C SER A 178 -5.52 11.32 13.46
N LEU A 179 -5.52 12.10 14.55
CA LEU A 179 -6.72 12.82 15.01
C LEU A 179 -7.13 13.92 14.03
N LEU A 180 -6.19 14.70 13.49
CA LEU A 180 -6.49 15.72 12.48
C LEU A 180 -7.11 15.10 11.22
N CYS A 181 -6.58 13.98 10.73
CA CYS A 181 -7.16 13.26 9.58
C CYS A 181 -8.62 12.86 9.81
N ARG A 182 -8.94 12.39 11.03
CA ARG A 182 -10.30 12.04 11.42
C ARG A 182 -11.20 13.28 11.49
N HIS A 183 -10.73 14.35 12.11
CA HIS A 183 -11.54 15.52 12.44
C HIS A 183 -11.79 16.44 11.24
N LEU A 184 -10.76 16.71 10.44
CA LEU A 184 -10.80 17.72 9.36
C LEU A 184 -11.72 17.32 8.20
N LEU A 185 -11.98 16.03 8.03
CA LEU A 185 -12.84 15.46 6.98
C LEU A 185 -14.17 14.93 7.52
N ASP A 186 -14.45 15.13 8.81
CA ASP A 186 -15.73 14.77 9.42
C ASP A 186 -16.76 15.87 9.16
N ALA A 187 -17.77 15.56 8.34
CA ALA A 187 -18.85 16.48 8.01
C ALA A 187 -19.71 16.89 9.23
N ARG A 188 -19.70 16.13 10.33
CA ARG A 188 -20.36 16.53 11.58
C ARG A 188 -19.58 17.66 12.27
N LEU A 189 -18.26 17.59 12.23
CA LEU A 189 -17.40 18.59 12.85
C LEU A 189 -17.19 19.80 11.94
N PHE A 190 -16.97 19.60 10.63
CA PHE A 190 -16.82 20.64 9.61
C PHE A 190 -17.82 20.42 8.46
N PRO A 191 -19.08 20.87 8.58
CA PRO A 191 -20.12 20.62 7.57
C PRO A 191 -19.89 21.36 6.24
N HIS A 192 -19.12 22.43 6.26
CA HIS A 192 -18.74 23.21 5.09
C HIS A 192 -17.22 23.37 5.07
N PRO A 193 -16.47 22.31 4.73
CA PRO A 193 -15.02 22.37 4.75
C PRO A 193 -14.51 23.33 3.67
N ASP A 194 -13.57 24.19 4.04
CA ASP A 194 -12.76 24.93 3.07
C ASP A 194 -11.70 23.96 2.51
N HIS A 195 -11.96 23.47 1.30
CA HIS A 195 -11.08 22.50 0.63
C HIS A 195 -9.70 23.06 0.34
N SER A 196 -9.56 24.36 0.09
CA SER A 196 -8.24 24.98 -0.12
C SER A 196 -7.45 24.97 1.18
N TRP A 197 -8.08 25.38 2.28
CA TRP A 197 -7.49 25.32 3.61
C TRP A 197 -7.10 23.89 4.00
N LEU A 198 -7.95 22.89 3.72
CA LEU A 198 -7.61 21.48 3.97
C LEU A 198 -6.35 21.03 3.21
N ILE A 199 -6.21 21.41 1.93
CA ILE A 199 -5.01 21.11 1.14
C ILE A 199 -3.79 21.77 1.76
N ASP A 200 -3.88 23.03 2.18
CA ASP A 200 -2.78 23.75 2.83
C ASP A 200 -2.36 23.06 4.14
N VAL A 201 -3.33 22.63 4.95
CA VAL A 201 -3.10 21.92 6.22
C VAL A 201 -2.39 20.59 5.98
N PHE A 202 -2.90 19.74 5.09
CA PHE A 202 -2.26 18.45 4.82
C PHE A 202 -0.88 18.61 4.16
N THR A 203 -0.73 19.58 3.26
CA THR A 203 0.58 19.89 2.64
C THR A 203 1.58 20.33 3.70
N ARG A 204 1.14 21.17 4.64
CA ARG A 204 1.99 21.65 5.73
C ARG A 204 2.35 20.55 6.72
N LEU A 205 1.42 19.64 7.06
CA LEU A 205 1.73 18.46 7.88
C LEU A 205 2.82 17.60 7.25
N LEU A 206 2.73 17.32 5.94
CA LEU A 206 3.77 16.57 5.23
C LEU A 206 5.11 17.32 5.23
N ALA A 207 5.10 18.65 5.06
CA ALA A 207 6.30 19.47 5.05
C ALA A 207 6.98 19.54 6.43
N LEU A 208 6.22 19.71 7.52
CA LEU A 208 6.75 19.76 8.88
C LEU A 208 7.38 18.44 9.32
N ASN A 209 6.86 17.33 8.81
CA ASN A 209 7.34 15.98 9.09
C ASN A 209 8.36 15.47 8.05
N ALA A 210 8.77 16.31 7.09
CA ALA A 210 9.78 15.94 6.09
C ALA A 210 11.10 15.52 6.77
N GLY A 211 11.63 14.36 6.38
CA GLY A 211 12.87 13.80 6.95
C GLY A 211 12.70 13.03 8.27
N HIS A 212 11.50 12.99 8.87
CA HIS A 212 11.22 12.15 10.03
C HIS A 212 10.85 10.72 9.64
N GLU A 213 11.24 9.75 10.47
CA GLU A 213 10.93 8.32 10.29
C GLU A 213 9.42 8.03 10.22
N SER A 214 8.59 8.86 10.85
CA SER A 214 7.14 8.69 10.90
C SER A 214 6.40 9.21 9.66
N LEU A 215 7.09 9.90 8.75
CA LEU A 215 6.47 10.55 7.60
C LEU A 215 5.67 9.56 6.74
N ALA A 216 6.21 8.36 6.50
CA ALA A 216 5.55 7.35 5.68
C ALA A 216 4.20 6.91 6.28
N GLU A 217 4.17 6.62 7.58
CA GLU A 217 2.95 6.25 8.32
C GLU A 217 1.93 7.39 8.34
N GLN A 218 2.38 8.61 8.63
CA GLN A 218 1.53 9.81 8.70
C GLN A 218 0.93 10.14 7.34
N ARG A 219 1.73 10.03 6.27
CA ARG A 219 1.28 10.19 4.89
C ARG A 219 0.25 9.13 4.52
N GLY A 220 0.46 7.87 4.88
CA GLY A 220 -0.53 6.81 4.69
C GLY A 220 -1.85 7.13 5.40
N SER A 221 -1.79 7.68 6.61
CA SER A 221 -2.98 8.11 7.36
C SER A 221 -3.75 9.24 6.64
N ILE A 222 -3.04 10.22 6.10
CA ILE A 222 -3.64 11.31 5.30
C ILE A 222 -4.29 10.75 4.02
N ILE A 223 -3.57 9.90 3.29
CA ILE A 223 -4.06 9.28 2.05
C ILE A 223 -5.30 8.44 2.32
N HIS A 224 -5.29 7.62 3.37
CA HIS A 224 -6.44 6.82 3.78
C HIS A 224 -7.66 7.69 4.11
N ALA A 225 -7.47 8.76 4.87
CA ALA A 225 -8.56 9.67 5.23
C ALA A 225 -9.13 10.42 4.01
N LEU A 226 -8.26 10.91 3.11
CA LEU A 226 -8.68 11.57 1.86
C LEU A 226 -9.41 10.60 0.92
N ARG A 227 -8.94 9.35 0.82
CA ARG A 227 -9.62 8.31 0.05
C ARG A 227 -11.00 8.01 0.64
N GLY A 228 -11.09 7.83 1.96
CA GLY A 228 -12.37 7.61 2.64
C GLY A 228 -13.35 8.76 2.40
N TRP A 229 -12.88 10.00 2.49
CA TRP A 229 -13.68 11.18 2.14
C TRP A 229 -14.11 11.17 0.66
N ALA A 230 -13.20 10.88 -0.26
CA ALA A 230 -13.49 10.86 -1.69
C ALA A 230 -14.58 9.82 -2.03
N GLU A 231 -14.42 8.58 -1.55
CA GLU A 231 -15.29 7.46 -1.88
C GLU A 231 -16.63 7.53 -1.14
N ALA A 232 -16.65 7.97 0.13
CA ALA A 232 -17.87 7.97 0.95
C ALA A 232 -18.67 9.29 0.88
N GLN A 233 -18.03 10.42 0.57
CA GLN A 233 -18.68 11.74 0.64
C GLN A 233 -18.69 12.49 -0.70
N TYR A 234 -17.55 12.54 -1.41
CA TYR A 234 -17.41 13.38 -2.60
C TYR A 234 -17.97 12.72 -3.88
N LEU A 235 -17.42 11.58 -4.28
CA LEU A 235 -17.79 10.87 -5.51
C LEU A 235 -19.27 10.47 -5.56
N PRO A 236 -19.93 10.04 -4.47
CA PRO A 236 -21.36 9.71 -4.47
C PRO A 236 -22.28 10.87 -4.87
N ARG A 237 -21.80 12.13 -4.88
CA ARG A 237 -22.56 13.27 -5.40
C ARG A 237 -22.78 13.20 -6.91
N TYR A 238 -21.84 12.58 -7.63
CA TYR A 238 -21.80 12.55 -9.09
C TYR A 238 -21.93 11.14 -9.68
N PHE A 239 -21.59 10.12 -8.91
CA PHE A 239 -21.51 8.74 -9.37
C PHE A 239 -22.30 7.79 -8.48
N ASP A 240 -22.83 6.73 -9.07
CA ASP A 240 -23.26 5.53 -8.36
C ASP A 240 -22.07 4.56 -8.27
N ALA A 241 -21.78 4.07 -7.06
CA ALA A 241 -20.69 3.15 -6.80
C ALA A 241 -21.21 1.71 -6.70
N SER A 242 -20.51 0.78 -7.33
CA SER A 242 -20.68 -0.66 -7.17
C SER A 242 -19.33 -1.33 -6.95
N GLN A 243 -19.32 -2.57 -6.48
CA GLN A 243 -18.08 -3.36 -6.35
C GLN A 243 -18.02 -4.43 -7.43
N ASP A 244 -16.84 -4.62 -8.01
CA ASP A 244 -16.58 -5.73 -8.92
C ASP A 244 -16.31 -7.04 -8.16
N ALA A 245 -16.01 -8.12 -8.90
CA ALA A 245 -15.71 -9.43 -8.33
C ALA A 245 -14.47 -9.45 -7.40
N PHE A 246 -13.61 -8.43 -7.49
CA PHE A 246 -12.41 -8.26 -6.67
C PHE A 246 -12.60 -7.22 -5.56
N ARG A 247 -13.84 -6.80 -5.29
CA ARG A 247 -14.21 -5.75 -4.32
C ARG A 247 -13.60 -4.38 -4.62
N GLN A 248 -13.28 -4.11 -5.89
CA GLN A 248 -12.85 -2.79 -6.33
C GLN A 248 -14.07 -1.94 -6.69
N ASN A 249 -14.06 -0.67 -6.26
CA ASN A 249 -15.13 0.25 -6.56
C ASN A 249 -15.13 0.60 -8.06
N THR A 250 -16.26 0.39 -8.70
CA THR A 250 -16.58 0.84 -10.05
C THR A 250 -17.60 1.98 -9.95
N TYR A 251 -17.39 3.03 -10.74
CA TYR A 251 -18.23 4.24 -10.70
C TYR A 251 -18.97 4.43 -12.01
N SER A 252 -20.29 4.62 -11.94
CA SER A 252 -21.14 4.98 -13.08
C SER A 252 -21.65 6.40 -12.90
N PRO A 253 -21.53 7.29 -13.91
CA PRO A 253 -22.00 8.67 -13.77
C PRO A 253 -23.52 8.72 -13.62
N LYS A 254 -24.00 9.52 -12.67
CA LYS A 254 -25.43 9.80 -12.51
C LYS A 254 -25.96 10.58 -13.72
N PRO A 255 -27.27 10.50 -14.03
CA PRO A 255 -27.86 11.29 -15.11
C PRO A 255 -27.58 12.78 -14.94
N GLY A 256 -26.93 13.40 -15.94
CA GLY A 256 -26.57 14.82 -15.92
C GLY A 256 -25.36 15.16 -15.04
N ALA A 257 -24.56 14.17 -14.60
CA ALA A 257 -23.34 14.42 -13.84
C ALA A 257 -22.38 15.32 -14.61
N ALA A 258 -22.15 16.52 -14.07
CA ALA A 258 -21.20 17.50 -14.56
C ALA A 258 -20.65 18.26 -13.36
N LEU A 259 -19.41 18.72 -13.46
CA LEU A 259 -18.77 19.48 -12.41
C LEU A 259 -19.44 20.86 -12.28
N ASP A 260 -19.88 21.19 -11.07
CA ASP A 260 -20.30 22.53 -10.71
C ASP A 260 -19.06 23.47 -10.71
N PRO A 261 -19.08 24.62 -11.42
CA PRO A 261 -17.97 25.58 -11.43
C PRO A 261 -17.50 26.06 -10.05
N ASP A 262 -18.39 26.05 -9.06
CA ASP A 262 -18.11 26.46 -7.68
C ASP A 262 -17.67 25.28 -6.77
N ASP A 263 -17.70 24.05 -7.27
CA ASP A 263 -17.25 22.89 -6.50
C ASP A 263 -15.73 22.84 -6.37
N ARG A 264 -15.23 23.27 -5.20
CA ARG A 264 -13.81 23.18 -4.82
C ARG A 264 -13.42 21.83 -4.22
N GLY A 265 -14.37 20.92 -3.99
CA GLY A 265 -14.07 19.54 -3.59
C GLY A 265 -13.25 18.80 -4.65
N ILE A 266 -13.39 19.20 -5.92
CA ILE A 266 -12.59 18.65 -7.01
C ILE A 266 -11.08 18.84 -6.75
N ASP A 267 -10.67 19.97 -6.19
CA ASP A 267 -9.25 20.24 -5.91
C ASP A 267 -8.70 19.30 -4.82
N LEU A 268 -9.51 18.97 -3.80
CA LEU A 268 -9.14 18.01 -2.77
C LEU A 268 -9.10 16.58 -3.33
N LEU A 269 -9.99 16.22 -4.26
CA LEU A 269 -9.93 14.93 -4.97
C LEU A 269 -8.64 14.81 -5.80
N LEU A 270 -8.26 15.87 -6.54
CA LEU A 270 -7.03 15.89 -7.33
C LEU A 270 -5.78 15.87 -6.44
N TYR A 271 -5.83 16.52 -5.27
CA TYR A 271 -4.78 16.44 -4.27
C TYR A 271 -4.63 15.01 -3.73
N ALA A 272 -5.73 14.35 -3.36
CA ALA A 272 -5.74 12.96 -2.92
C ALA A 272 -5.15 12.02 -3.99
N ALA A 273 -5.59 12.17 -5.24
CA ALA A 273 -5.07 11.41 -6.38
C ALA A 273 -3.54 11.60 -6.55
N THR A 274 -3.06 12.83 -6.40
CA THR A 274 -1.63 13.15 -6.51
C THR A 274 -0.82 12.47 -5.40
N LEU A 275 -1.31 12.49 -4.15
CA LEU A 275 -0.65 11.80 -3.05
C LEU A 275 -0.60 10.29 -3.28
N ILE A 276 -1.71 9.67 -3.69
CA ILE A 276 -1.75 8.23 -4.02
C ILE A 276 -0.71 7.91 -5.10
N LEU A 277 -0.72 8.63 -6.21
CA LEU A 277 0.15 8.36 -7.36
C LEU A 277 1.64 8.60 -7.08
N ARG A 278 1.98 9.43 -6.09
CA ARG A 278 3.36 9.77 -5.77
C ARG A 278 3.95 8.93 -4.64
N HIS A 279 3.10 8.42 -3.75
CA HIS A 279 3.56 7.97 -2.45
C HIS A 279 3.06 6.59 -2.02
N GLU A 280 1.97 6.11 -2.61
CA GLU A 280 1.53 4.75 -2.38
C GLU A 280 2.24 3.78 -3.34
N PRO A 281 2.36 2.49 -2.97
CA PRO A 281 2.94 1.48 -3.84
C PRO A 281 2.20 1.32 -5.17
N GLY A 282 2.87 0.67 -6.13
CA GLY A 282 2.35 0.46 -7.49
C GLY A 282 0.90 -0.06 -7.58
N TYR A 283 0.47 -0.95 -6.67
CA TYR A 283 -0.88 -1.51 -6.66
C TYR A 283 -1.99 -0.48 -6.37
N ALA A 284 -1.67 0.65 -5.74
CA ALA A 284 -2.65 1.70 -5.41
C ALA A 284 -2.80 2.74 -6.54
N ARG A 285 -1.89 2.75 -7.52
CA ARG A 285 -1.93 3.68 -8.66
C ARG A 285 -3.25 3.67 -9.43
N PRO A 286 -3.92 2.51 -9.68
CA PRO A 286 -5.21 2.49 -10.34
C PRO A 286 -6.26 3.36 -9.63
N THR A 287 -6.27 3.40 -8.29
CA THR A 287 -7.20 4.26 -7.53
C THR A 287 -6.96 5.74 -7.83
N GLY A 288 -5.70 6.19 -7.77
CA GLY A 288 -5.34 7.58 -8.07
C GLY A 288 -5.66 7.98 -9.52
N LEU A 289 -5.39 7.08 -10.49
CA LEU A 289 -5.77 7.29 -11.89
C LEU A 289 -7.28 7.38 -12.07
N THR A 290 -8.04 6.47 -11.45
CA THR A 290 -9.51 6.49 -11.48
C THR A 290 -10.05 7.82 -10.98
N PHE A 291 -9.52 8.38 -9.88
CA PHE A 291 -9.96 9.69 -9.40
C PHE A 291 -9.73 10.81 -10.42
N LEU A 292 -8.58 10.83 -11.11
CA LEU A 292 -8.31 11.80 -12.18
C LEU A 292 -9.23 11.60 -13.39
N GLU A 293 -9.50 10.34 -13.77
CA GLU A 293 -10.35 10.02 -14.90
C GLU A 293 -11.82 10.39 -14.64
N LEU A 294 -12.32 10.13 -13.43
CA LEU A 294 -13.65 10.56 -12.98
C LEU A 294 -13.75 12.09 -12.99
N ALA A 295 -12.76 12.78 -12.42
CA ALA A 295 -12.70 14.24 -12.43
C ALA A 295 -12.70 14.81 -13.86
N ARG A 296 -11.91 14.23 -14.77
CA ARG A 296 -11.91 14.59 -16.20
C ARG A 296 -13.28 14.34 -16.83
N GLY A 297 -13.91 13.21 -16.51
CA GLY A 297 -15.25 12.84 -16.99
C GLY A 297 -16.34 13.83 -16.59
N LEU A 298 -16.21 14.47 -15.43
CA LEU A 298 -17.10 15.56 -14.98
C LEU A 298 -16.82 16.90 -15.67
N GLY A 299 -15.72 17.02 -16.42
CA GLY A 299 -15.32 18.25 -17.11
C GLY A 299 -14.19 19.03 -16.43
N SER A 300 -13.46 18.46 -15.46
CA SER A 300 -12.31 19.13 -14.85
C SER A 300 -11.17 19.33 -15.85
N ALA A 301 -10.93 20.58 -16.26
CA ALA A 301 -9.81 20.96 -17.12
C ALA A 301 -8.46 20.64 -16.47
N ARG A 302 -8.36 20.83 -15.14
CA ARG A 302 -7.14 20.53 -14.37
C ARG A 302 -6.83 19.04 -14.38
N ALA A 303 -7.83 18.17 -14.20
CA ALA A 303 -7.63 16.72 -14.30
C ALA A 303 -7.18 16.30 -15.72
N GLY A 304 -7.78 16.90 -16.75
CA GLY A 304 -7.36 16.70 -18.14
C GLY A 304 -5.91 17.11 -18.39
N ALA A 305 -5.50 18.27 -17.87
CA ALA A 305 -4.11 18.72 -17.94
C ALA A 305 -3.16 17.79 -17.18
N MET A 306 -3.52 17.34 -15.97
CA MET A 306 -2.70 16.41 -15.18
C MET A 306 -2.44 15.09 -15.91
N LEU A 307 -3.46 14.52 -16.54
CA LEU A 307 -3.32 13.30 -17.35
C LEU A 307 -2.44 13.52 -18.60
N ALA A 308 -2.46 14.73 -19.19
CA ALA A 308 -1.68 15.05 -20.38
C ALA A 308 -0.22 15.39 -20.08
N SER A 309 0.04 16.20 -19.05
CA SER A 309 1.36 16.80 -18.78
C SER A 309 1.97 16.44 -17.43
N GLY A 310 1.32 15.62 -16.61
CA GLY A 310 1.75 15.31 -15.24
C GLY A 310 1.14 16.26 -14.20
N SER A 311 1.35 15.95 -12.93
CA SER A 311 0.69 16.61 -11.79
C SER A 311 1.11 18.08 -11.58
N GLY A 312 2.28 18.46 -12.09
CA GLY A 312 2.93 19.74 -11.80
C GLY A 312 3.66 19.79 -10.45
N ALA A 313 3.76 18.66 -9.72
CA ALA A 313 4.44 18.58 -8.43
C ALA A 313 5.99 18.57 -8.54
N LEU A 314 6.51 18.38 -9.74
CA LEU A 314 7.93 18.46 -10.08
C LEU A 314 8.18 19.70 -10.95
N ALA A 315 9.34 20.34 -10.75
CA ALA A 315 9.70 21.52 -11.52
C ALA A 315 9.78 21.21 -13.03
N PRO A 316 9.36 22.13 -13.93
CA PRO A 316 9.38 21.90 -15.37
C PRO A 316 10.75 21.47 -15.91
N GLU A 317 11.83 22.03 -15.39
CA GLU A 317 13.22 21.70 -15.74
C GLU A 317 13.64 20.26 -15.37
N LEU A 318 12.95 19.63 -14.42
CA LEU A 318 13.17 18.22 -14.05
C LEU A 318 12.32 17.27 -14.90
N THR A 319 11.24 17.76 -15.50
CA THR A 319 10.28 16.93 -16.25
C THR A 319 10.41 17.08 -17.76
N ARG A 320 11.21 18.05 -18.24
CA ARG A 320 11.47 18.28 -19.66
C ARG A 320 12.93 18.56 -19.93
N LEU A 321 13.43 17.93 -20.99
CA LEU A 321 14.74 18.19 -21.58
C LEU A 321 14.56 18.23 -23.10
N SER A 322 15.09 19.25 -23.77
CA SER A 322 15.15 19.27 -25.23
C SER A 322 16.45 19.89 -25.68
N THR A 323 17.28 19.09 -26.35
CA THR A 323 18.59 19.46 -26.88
C THR A 323 18.76 18.90 -28.29
N ASP A 324 19.88 19.22 -28.95
CA ASP A 324 20.24 18.62 -30.24
C ASP A 324 20.53 17.12 -30.14
N LEU A 325 20.77 16.60 -28.92
CA LEU A 325 21.13 15.21 -28.65
C LEU A 325 19.90 14.36 -28.31
N ALA A 326 19.00 14.88 -27.47
CA ALA A 326 17.86 14.14 -26.96
C ALA A 326 16.66 15.05 -26.62
N ASP A 327 15.47 14.45 -26.61
CA ASP A 327 14.24 15.05 -26.11
C ASP A 327 13.63 14.12 -25.06
N CYS A 328 13.47 14.59 -23.82
CA CYS A 328 12.91 13.81 -22.72
C CYS A 328 11.73 14.52 -22.09
N ALA A 329 10.74 13.72 -21.67
CA ALA A 329 9.49 14.20 -21.13
C ALA A 329 8.93 13.23 -20.09
N ALA A 330 8.75 13.69 -18.86
CA ALA A 330 8.19 12.89 -17.78
C ALA A 330 6.72 13.24 -17.52
N ASN A 331 5.91 12.23 -17.22
CA ASN A 331 4.56 12.35 -16.72
C ASN A 331 4.43 11.41 -15.51
N ASP A 332 4.40 11.98 -14.32
CA ASP A 332 4.38 11.29 -13.02
C ASP A 332 3.00 10.67 -12.71
N VAL A 333 1.94 11.30 -13.21
CA VAL A 333 0.57 10.75 -13.16
C VAL A 333 0.50 9.40 -13.88
N LEU A 334 1.06 9.32 -15.08
CA LEU A 334 1.08 8.09 -15.89
C LEU A 334 2.30 7.21 -15.64
N ALA A 335 3.20 7.60 -14.73
CA ALA A 335 4.52 6.99 -14.52
C ALA A 335 5.20 6.63 -15.86
N THR A 336 5.26 7.60 -16.76
CA THR A 336 5.78 7.40 -18.12
C THR A 336 6.83 8.46 -18.42
N VAL A 337 7.97 8.01 -18.97
CA VAL A 337 9.01 8.89 -19.49
C VAL A 337 9.14 8.67 -21.00
N THR A 338 8.86 9.68 -21.81
CA THR A 338 9.15 9.64 -23.24
C THR A 338 10.58 10.09 -23.46
N ILE A 339 11.36 9.30 -24.20
CA ILE A 339 12.74 9.60 -24.55
C ILE A 339 12.86 9.51 -26.08
N ALA A 340 13.34 10.56 -26.71
CA ALA A 340 13.73 10.56 -28.11
C ALA A 340 15.23 10.83 -28.23
N ILE A 341 15.99 9.84 -28.70
CA ILE A 341 17.41 9.99 -29.01
C ILE A 341 17.50 10.55 -30.42
N ARG A 342 17.96 11.81 -30.54
CA ARG A 342 18.10 12.50 -31.83
C ARG A 342 19.41 12.13 -32.52
N GLN A 343 20.46 11.93 -31.72
CA GLN A 343 21.78 11.51 -32.18
C GLN A 343 22.24 10.28 -31.40
N GLU A 344 22.45 9.16 -32.09
CA GLU A 344 22.89 7.89 -31.51
C GLU A 344 24.36 7.97 -31.06
N SER A 345 24.60 8.69 -29.97
CA SER A 345 25.93 9.02 -29.44
C SER A 345 26.00 8.79 -27.94
N PRO A 346 27.19 8.50 -27.37
CA PRO A 346 27.34 8.35 -25.93
C PRO A 346 26.81 9.55 -25.13
N ALA A 347 27.03 10.77 -25.62
CA ALA A 347 26.59 11.99 -24.96
C ALA A 347 25.05 12.09 -24.87
N ALA A 348 24.32 11.66 -25.91
CA ALA A 348 22.85 11.64 -25.87
C ALA A 348 22.31 10.66 -24.83
N TYR A 349 22.91 9.47 -24.75
CA TYR A 349 22.54 8.45 -23.75
C TYR A 349 22.87 8.90 -22.33
N VAL A 350 24.05 9.48 -22.10
CA VAL A 350 24.42 10.05 -20.79
C VAL A 350 23.39 11.12 -20.39
N GLN A 351 23.06 12.05 -21.29
CA GLN A 351 22.11 13.10 -20.98
C GLN A 351 20.70 12.58 -20.63
N ALA A 352 20.23 11.55 -21.34
CA ALA A 352 18.94 10.92 -21.02
C ALA A 352 18.98 10.12 -19.70
N LEU A 353 20.11 9.48 -19.38
CA LEU A 353 20.30 8.78 -18.11
C LEU A 353 20.39 9.74 -16.92
N ASP A 354 21.11 10.85 -17.07
CA ASP A 354 21.20 11.91 -16.05
C ASP A 354 19.82 12.55 -15.81
N PHE A 355 19.04 12.75 -16.87
CA PHE A 355 17.65 13.19 -16.77
C PHE A 355 16.80 12.21 -15.94
N LEU A 356 16.87 10.91 -16.23
CA LEU A 356 16.15 9.88 -15.46
C LEU A 356 16.61 9.82 -14.00
N ALA A 357 17.92 9.88 -13.75
CA ALA A 357 18.45 9.87 -12.41
C ALA A 357 17.98 11.09 -11.62
N ALA A 358 18.09 12.30 -12.16
CA ALA A 358 17.62 13.52 -11.51
C ALA A 358 16.11 13.49 -11.22
N LEU A 359 15.33 12.97 -12.17
CA LEU A 359 13.89 12.79 -12.04
C LEU A 359 13.52 11.86 -10.87
N LEU A 360 14.20 10.72 -10.74
CA LEU A 360 14.00 9.77 -9.64
C LEU A 360 14.39 10.36 -8.28
N HIS A 361 15.54 11.06 -8.21
CA HIS A 361 15.96 11.75 -6.97
C HIS A 361 14.96 12.84 -6.53
N ALA A 362 14.22 13.43 -7.47
CA ALA A 362 13.17 14.40 -7.18
C ALA A 362 11.83 13.77 -6.73
N GLY A 363 11.75 12.44 -6.62
CA GLY A 363 10.56 11.73 -6.16
C GLY A 363 9.54 11.47 -7.26
N PHE A 364 10.00 11.23 -8.50
CA PHE A 364 9.20 10.60 -9.54
C PHE A 364 8.97 9.11 -9.21
N PRO A 365 7.82 8.51 -9.62
CA PRO A 365 7.56 7.10 -9.36
C PRO A 365 8.70 6.19 -9.86
N ALA A 366 9.20 5.32 -8.99
CA ALA A 366 10.26 4.39 -9.34
C ALA A 366 9.75 3.26 -10.24
N GLY A 367 8.49 2.84 -10.10
CA GLY A 367 7.80 1.97 -11.03
C GLY A 367 7.22 2.73 -12.22
N TYR A 368 7.97 2.80 -13.32
CA TYR A 368 7.60 3.58 -14.50
C TYR A 368 7.92 2.84 -15.81
N ARG A 369 7.49 3.40 -16.94
CA ARG A 369 7.87 2.91 -18.28
C ARG A 369 8.52 3.98 -19.14
N VAL A 370 9.42 3.56 -20.02
CA VAL A 370 9.98 4.41 -21.08
C VAL A 370 9.19 4.20 -22.38
N VAL A 371 8.83 5.31 -23.04
CA VAL A 371 8.38 5.31 -24.44
C VAL A 371 9.54 5.83 -25.29
N LEU A 372 10.12 4.98 -26.12
CA LEU A 372 11.40 5.26 -26.78
C LEU A 372 11.23 5.56 -28.28
N LYS A 373 11.82 6.68 -28.71
CA LYS A 373 12.08 6.98 -30.12
C LYS A 373 13.59 6.98 -30.37
N SER A 374 14.10 5.92 -30.96
CA SER A 374 15.53 5.74 -31.25
C SER A 374 15.70 4.96 -32.56
N HIS A 375 16.78 5.22 -33.28
CA HIS A 375 17.16 4.46 -34.47
C HIS A 375 17.87 3.15 -34.11
N ALA A 376 18.54 3.11 -32.95
CA ALA A 376 19.21 1.92 -32.44
C ALA A 376 18.20 0.89 -31.91
N ARG A 377 18.47 -0.39 -32.18
CA ARG A 377 17.56 -1.52 -31.88
C ARG A 377 18.31 -2.67 -31.21
N HIS A 378 19.02 -2.37 -30.13
CA HIS A 378 19.71 -3.36 -29.32
C HIS A 378 18.82 -3.88 -28.19
N TYR A 379 19.07 -5.12 -27.80
CA TYR A 379 18.51 -5.77 -26.62
C TYR A 379 19.65 -6.52 -25.93
N LEU A 380 19.56 -6.70 -24.62
CA LEU A 380 20.54 -7.47 -23.88
C LEU A 380 20.56 -8.92 -24.38
N PRO A 381 21.73 -9.59 -24.37
CA PRO A 381 21.87 -10.97 -24.82
C PRO A 381 21.31 -11.98 -23.81
N VAL A 382 20.21 -11.66 -23.12
CA VAL A 382 19.55 -12.50 -22.11
C VAL A 382 18.21 -12.97 -22.66
N LYS A 383 18.05 -14.28 -22.82
CA LYS A 383 16.83 -14.87 -23.38
C LYS A 383 15.67 -14.74 -22.40
N GLY A 384 14.46 -14.48 -22.92
CA GLY A 384 13.23 -14.49 -22.13
C GLY A 384 12.81 -13.12 -21.56
N LEU A 385 13.67 -12.10 -21.62
CA LEU A 385 13.31 -10.73 -21.24
C LEU A 385 12.20 -10.17 -22.14
N ALA A 386 11.35 -9.29 -21.59
CA ALA A 386 10.43 -8.49 -22.39
C ALA A 386 11.18 -7.67 -23.45
N LYS A 387 10.63 -7.58 -24.66
CA LYS A 387 11.17 -6.70 -25.71
C LYS A 387 10.42 -5.37 -25.69
N SER A 388 10.63 -4.60 -24.62
CA SER A 388 9.99 -3.31 -24.39
C SER A 388 10.89 -2.14 -24.80
N ASP A 389 10.30 -0.94 -24.85
CA ASP A 389 11.03 0.30 -25.10
C ASP A 389 12.01 0.63 -23.96
N THR A 390 11.65 0.32 -22.71
CA THR A 390 12.53 0.45 -21.56
C THR A 390 13.75 -0.45 -21.69
N HIS A 391 13.56 -1.72 -22.03
CA HIS A 391 14.68 -2.63 -22.30
C HIS A 391 15.57 -2.09 -23.42
N ARG A 392 14.98 -1.68 -24.54
CA ARG A 392 15.72 -1.15 -25.69
C ARG A 392 16.55 0.09 -25.35
N PHE A 393 16.01 1.01 -24.55
CA PHE A 393 16.73 2.22 -24.14
C PHE A 393 18.02 1.87 -23.39
N PHE A 394 17.93 1.04 -22.35
CA PHE A 394 19.10 0.67 -21.54
C PHE A 394 20.07 -0.23 -22.30
N ALA A 395 19.58 -1.14 -23.14
CA ALA A 395 20.44 -1.97 -23.98
C ALA A 395 21.21 -1.16 -25.03
N ASN A 396 20.59 -0.12 -25.61
CA ASN A 396 21.27 0.81 -26.50
C ASN A 396 22.32 1.64 -25.74
N ALA A 397 21.97 2.19 -24.58
CA ALA A 397 22.91 2.98 -23.76
C ALA A 397 24.16 2.16 -23.37
N ALA A 398 23.97 0.89 -23.02
CA ALA A 398 25.03 -0.03 -22.66
C ALA A 398 25.99 -0.40 -23.82
N GLN A 399 25.66 -0.05 -25.07
CA GLN A 399 26.62 -0.19 -26.18
C GLN A 399 27.77 0.82 -26.08
N HIS A 400 27.64 1.84 -25.24
CA HIS A 400 28.60 2.93 -25.11
C HIS A 400 29.31 2.87 -23.75
N PRO A 401 30.58 2.41 -23.67
CA PRO A 401 31.34 2.35 -22.41
C PRO A 401 31.41 3.67 -21.64
N ALA A 402 31.41 4.80 -22.36
CA ALA A 402 31.40 6.14 -21.79
C ALA A 402 30.09 6.52 -21.08
N ALA A 403 28.99 5.79 -21.31
CA ALA A 403 27.71 5.98 -20.64
C ALA A 403 27.54 5.08 -19.38
N HIS A 404 28.49 4.19 -19.10
CA HIS A 404 28.31 3.19 -18.03
C HIS A 404 28.24 3.81 -16.63
N ASP A 405 28.91 4.94 -16.40
CA ASP A 405 28.89 5.60 -15.09
C ASP A 405 27.53 6.28 -14.86
N ALA A 406 26.96 6.92 -15.89
CA ALA A 406 25.59 7.46 -15.86
C ALA A 406 24.54 6.34 -15.73
N LEU A 407 24.77 5.19 -16.38
CA LEU A 407 23.90 4.02 -16.29
C LEU A 407 23.90 3.43 -14.87
N ALA A 408 25.06 3.42 -14.21
CA ALA A 408 25.19 2.99 -12.82
C ALA A 408 24.52 3.99 -11.85
N ALA A 409 24.71 5.29 -12.06
CA ALA A 409 24.05 6.34 -11.28
C ALA A 409 22.52 6.25 -11.39
N TYR A 410 22.01 6.02 -12.60
CA TYR A 410 20.60 5.72 -12.82
C TYR A 410 20.15 4.47 -12.05
N ALA A 411 20.88 3.36 -12.16
CA ALA A 411 20.51 2.11 -11.50
C ALA A 411 20.40 2.30 -9.98
N HIS A 412 21.34 3.00 -9.35
CA HIS A 412 21.27 3.31 -7.92
C HIS A 412 20.05 4.16 -7.54
N ALA A 413 19.60 5.06 -8.42
CA ALA A 413 18.39 5.85 -8.17
C ALA A 413 17.10 5.04 -8.34
N ALA A 414 17.11 4.06 -9.25
CA ALA A 414 15.93 3.33 -9.69
C ALA A 414 15.63 2.07 -8.86
N ILE A 415 16.67 1.39 -8.34
CA ILE A 415 16.52 0.15 -7.58
C ILE A 415 15.90 0.46 -6.23
N GLN A 416 14.62 0.09 -6.06
CA GLN A 416 13.88 0.21 -4.80
C GLN A 416 13.05 -1.06 -4.60
N PRO A 417 12.86 -1.55 -3.37
CA PRO A 417 11.97 -2.69 -3.11
C PRO A 417 10.57 -2.44 -3.68
N TYR A 418 9.98 -3.45 -4.30
CA TYR A 418 8.60 -3.44 -4.78
C TYR A 418 8.24 -2.38 -5.85
N GLU A 419 9.22 -1.94 -6.63
CA GLU A 419 9.02 -0.95 -7.71
C GLU A 419 9.45 -1.53 -9.07
N TRP A 420 8.48 -1.91 -9.90
CA TRP A 420 8.70 -2.60 -11.19
C TRP A 420 8.49 -1.68 -12.39
N TYR A 421 9.19 -1.95 -13.50
CA TYR A 421 8.90 -1.29 -14.76
C TYR A 421 7.47 -1.57 -15.24
N ALA A 422 6.76 -0.52 -15.67
CA ALA A 422 5.35 -0.56 -16.04
C ALA A 422 5.10 -0.95 -17.51
N ASP A 423 5.99 -1.74 -18.13
CA ASP A 423 5.88 -2.16 -19.53
C ASP A 423 6.03 -3.66 -19.77
N ALA A 424 6.05 -4.45 -18.70
CA ALA A 424 6.03 -5.91 -18.75
C ALA A 424 5.24 -6.49 -17.56
N GLU A 425 4.49 -7.56 -17.82
CA GLU A 425 3.63 -8.23 -16.83
C GLU A 425 4.13 -9.65 -16.53
N ALA A 426 3.64 -10.21 -15.42
CA ALA A 426 3.87 -11.60 -15.00
C ALA A 426 5.37 -11.99 -14.98
N GLU A 427 5.75 -13.14 -15.56
CA GLU A 427 7.12 -13.66 -15.58
C GLU A 427 8.18 -12.71 -16.20
N LYS A 428 7.74 -11.66 -16.88
CA LYS A 428 8.63 -10.66 -17.51
C LYS A 428 8.65 -9.33 -16.79
N ALA A 429 7.78 -9.12 -15.80
CA ALA A 429 7.85 -7.97 -14.91
C ALA A 429 9.22 -7.97 -14.24
N CYS A 430 9.83 -6.80 -14.08
CA CYS A 430 11.10 -6.71 -13.40
C CYS A 430 11.32 -5.37 -12.70
N LEU A 431 12.08 -5.40 -11.62
CA LEU A 431 12.42 -4.26 -10.78
C LEU A 431 13.02 -3.14 -11.63
N SER A 432 12.68 -1.90 -11.31
CA SER A 432 13.36 -0.74 -11.89
C SER A 432 14.86 -0.82 -11.62
N GLY A 433 15.66 -0.52 -12.65
CA GLY A 433 17.11 -0.73 -12.67
C GLY A 433 17.56 -2.09 -13.23
N THR A 434 16.69 -3.10 -13.40
CA THR A 434 17.06 -4.46 -13.88
C THR A 434 17.94 -4.43 -15.14
N TYR A 435 17.47 -3.76 -16.21
CA TYR A 435 18.20 -3.73 -17.48
C TYR A 435 19.57 -3.04 -17.36
N ALA A 436 19.68 -1.99 -16.54
CA ALA A 436 20.95 -1.30 -16.30
C ALA A 436 21.93 -2.20 -15.53
N SER A 437 21.49 -2.80 -14.43
CA SER A 437 22.28 -3.73 -13.61
C SER A 437 22.75 -4.94 -14.40
N PHE A 438 21.87 -5.54 -15.21
CA PHE A 438 22.21 -6.67 -16.07
C PHE A 438 23.21 -6.28 -17.14
N ALA A 439 23.00 -5.16 -17.83
CA ALA A 439 23.91 -4.70 -18.87
C ALA A 439 25.33 -4.43 -18.31
N LEU A 440 25.40 -3.73 -17.18
CA LEU A 440 26.66 -3.40 -16.52
C LEU A 440 27.36 -4.63 -15.95
N GLY A 441 26.61 -5.58 -15.38
CA GLY A 441 27.13 -6.85 -14.90
C GLY A 441 27.78 -7.68 -16.01
N LEU A 442 27.15 -7.74 -17.20
CA LEU A 442 27.72 -8.40 -18.39
C LEU A 442 28.90 -7.62 -18.99
N ALA A 443 28.93 -6.29 -18.83
CA ALA A 443 30.02 -5.45 -19.33
C ALA A 443 31.33 -5.65 -18.57
N GLY A 444 31.28 -6.02 -17.28
CA GLY A 444 32.46 -6.51 -16.57
C GLY A 444 32.47 -6.28 -15.07
N ARG A 445 33.56 -6.79 -14.46
CA ARG A 445 33.72 -6.96 -13.01
C ARG A 445 33.62 -5.67 -12.19
N ARG A 446 33.93 -4.50 -12.78
CA ARG A 446 33.83 -3.19 -12.12
C ARG A 446 32.41 -2.90 -11.60
N HIS A 447 31.40 -3.55 -12.16
CA HIS A 447 29.98 -3.34 -11.84
C HIS A 447 29.36 -4.43 -10.98
N PHE A 448 30.15 -5.40 -10.53
CA PHE A 448 29.64 -6.52 -9.73
C PHE A 448 29.04 -6.09 -8.39
N ALA A 449 29.54 -4.99 -7.79
CA ALA A 449 28.94 -4.45 -6.58
C ALA A 449 27.49 -3.97 -6.80
N LEU A 450 27.24 -3.23 -7.89
CA LEU A 450 25.89 -2.81 -8.29
C LEU A 450 25.00 -4.02 -8.59
N LEU A 451 25.52 -5.02 -9.29
CA LEU A 451 24.74 -6.23 -9.60
C LEU A 451 24.33 -6.98 -8.32
N ARG A 452 25.22 -7.11 -7.33
CA ARG A 452 24.88 -7.71 -6.04
C ARG A 452 23.82 -6.89 -5.30
N HIS A 453 23.99 -5.58 -5.25
CA HIS A 453 22.99 -4.68 -4.66
C HIS A 453 21.60 -4.84 -5.29
N TYR A 454 21.55 -4.98 -6.62
CA TYR A 454 20.31 -5.32 -7.32
C TYR A 454 19.76 -6.68 -6.87
N MET A 455 20.60 -7.73 -6.82
CA MET A 455 20.17 -9.07 -6.40
C MET A 455 19.72 -9.15 -4.93
N ASP A 456 20.21 -8.26 -4.06
CA ASP A 456 19.74 -8.15 -2.67
C ASP A 456 18.29 -7.64 -2.55
N LEU A 457 17.77 -7.02 -3.62
CA LEU A 457 16.44 -6.39 -3.67
C LEU A 457 15.48 -7.08 -4.65
N VAL A 458 15.90 -8.20 -5.24
CA VAL A 458 15.02 -9.02 -6.07
C VAL A 458 13.99 -9.70 -5.19
N ASP A 459 12.72 -9.51 -5.56
CA ASP A 459 11.59 -10.28 -5.06
C ASP A 459 11.37 -11.48 -6.00
N ASP A 460 11.89 -12.64 -5.61
CA ASP A 460 11.84 -13.87 -6.41
C ASP A 460 10.47 -14.58 -6.38
N GLU A 461 9.53 -14.11 -5.56
CA GLU A 461 8.12 -14.51 -5.60
C GLU A 461 7.38 -13.81 -6.76
N HIS A 462 7.72 -12.55 -7.04
CA HIS A 462 7.02 -11.71 -8.01
C HIS A 462 7.81 -11.45 -9.31
N GLN A 463 9.06 -11.91 -9.40
CA GLN A 463 9.92 -11.75 -10.58
C GLN A 463 10.78 -13.01 -10.83
N SER A 464 10.98 -13.37 -12.11
CA SER A 464 11.84 -14.51 -12.51
C SER A 464 12.88 -14.21 -13.60
N VAL A 465 13.02 -12.95 -14.04
CA VAL A 465 13.98 -12.60 -15.11
C VAL A 465 15.45 -12.82 -14.71
N GLN A 466 15.73 -12.82 -13.40
CA GLN A 466 17.04 -13.10 -12.82
C GLN A 466 17.52 -14.51 -13.14
N ASP A 467 16.64 -15.50 -13.30
CA ASP A 467 17.05 -16.87 -13.64
C ASP A 467 17.81 -16.92 -14.96
N ARG A 468 17.26 -16.23 -15.96
CA ARG A 468 17.82 -16.17 -17.31
C ARG A 468 19.12 -15.40 -17.33
N TYR A 469 19.18 -14.34 -16.53
CA TYR A 469 20.39 -13.56 -16.36
C TYR A 469 21.49 -14.38 -15.66
N THR A 470 21.18 -15.10 -14.58
CA THR A 470 22.12 -15.94 -13.84
C THR A 470 22.71 -17.02 -14.73
N THR A 471 21.90 -17.67 -15.59
CA THR A 471 22.42 -18.61 -16.59
C THR A 471 23.44 -17.92 -17.52
N MET A 472 23.11 -16.75 -18.08
CA MET A 472 24.01 -16.00 -18.96
C MET A 472 25.30 -15.54 -18.25
N PHE A 473 25.18 -15.06 -17.00
CA PHE A 473 26.31 -14.65 -16.18
C PHE A 473 27.28 -15.81 -15.95
N LEU A 474 26.76 -17.00 -15.61
CA LEU A 474 27.57 -18.20 -15.41
C LEU A 474 28.19 -18.70 -16.73
N GLU A 475 27.49 -18.59 -17.86
CA GLU A 475 28.04 -18.90 -19.19
C GLU A 475 29.22 -18.00 -19.56
N GLN A 476 29.11 -16.70 -19.28
CA GLN A 476 30.12 -15.71 -19.66
C GLN A 476 31.31 -15.66 -18.70
N HIS A 477 31.06 -15.72 -17.40
CA HIS A 477 32.09 -15.49 -16.38
C HIS A 477 32.54 -16.75 -15.65
N GLY A 478 31.77 -17.83 -15.72
CA GLY A 478 32.01 -19.04 -14.94
C GLY A 478 31.93 -18.82 -13.43
N LEU A 479 32.14 -19.90 -12.67
CA LEU A 479 32.32 -19.84 -11.23
C LEU A 479 33.82 -19.89 -10.90
N THR A 480 34.38 -18.76 -10.50
CA THR A 480 35.80 -18.53 -10.21
C THR A 480 35.94 -17.80 -8.88
N PRO A 481 37.13 -17.75 -8.24
CA PRO A 481 37.32 -16.98 -7.02
C PRO A 481 36.83 -15.53 -7.13
N ASP A 482 37.10 -14.89 -8.27
CA ASP A 482 36.72 -13.49 -8.53
C ASP A 482 35.22 -13.27 -8.78
N THR A 483 34.51 -14.29 -9.27
CA THR A 483 33.09 -14.20 -9.63
C THR A 483 32.19 -14.79 -8.55
N LEU A 484 32.77 -15.51 -7.58
CA LEU A 484 32.06 -16.31 -6.58
C LEU A 484 31.00 -15.51 -5.81
N ALA A 485 31.38 -14.39 -5.20
CA ALA A 485 30.46 -13.59 -4.39
C ALA A 485 29.25 -13.10 -5.20
N THR A 486 29.47 -12.71 -6.45
CA THR A 486 28.40 -12.27 -7.35
C THR A 486 27.55 -13.44 -7.84
N ALA A 487 28.16 -14.58 -8.15
CA ALA A 487 27.43 -15.79 -8.55
C ALA A 487 26.53 -16.30 -7.42
N ILE A 488 27.00 -16.27 -6.17
CA ILE A 488 26.19 -16.62 -4.99
C ILE A 488 25.00 -15.67 -4.87
N ALA A 489 25.22 -14.36 -4.97
CA ALA A 489 24.13 -13.38 -4.92
C ALA A 489 23.07 -13.63 -6.02
N CYS A 490 23.50 -13.91 -7.25
CA CYS A 490 22.62 -14.26 -8.36
C CYS A 490 21.86 -15.58 -8.11
N LEU A 491 22.55 -16.60 -7.63
CA LEU A 491 21.96 -17.93 -7.40
C LEU A 491 20.98 -17.95 -6.23
N ARG A 492 21.17 -17.09 -5.22
CA ARG A 492 20.31 -17.03 -4.04
C ARG A 492 18.87 -16.69 -4.41
N VAL A 493 18.68 -15.72 -5.29
CA VAL A 493 17.37 -15.18 -5.71
C VAL A 493 16.83 -15.77 -7.01
N CYS A 494 17.47 -16.82 -7.53
CA CYS A 494 16.89 -17.59 -8.61
C CYS A 494 15.61 -18.31 -8.14
N THR A 495 14.66 -18.55 -9.03
CA THR A 495 13.47 -19.35 -8.72
C THR A 495 13.76 -20.85 -8.79
N ASP A 496 12.80 -21.68 -8.40
CA ASP A 496 12.86 -23.14 -8.56
C ASP A 496 12.90 -23.60 -10.04
N ALA A 497 12.50 -22.72 -10.97
CA ALA A 497 12.58 -22.99 -12.40
C ALA A 497 14.00 -22.82 -12.98
N PHE A 498 14.93 -22.29 -12.19
CA PHE A 498 16.30 -22.05 -12.63
C PHE A 498 16.99 -23.32 -13.12
N LYS A 499 17.81 -23.16 -14.17
CA LYS A 499 18.65 -24.22 -14.71
C LYS A 499 20.06 -23.71 -14.94
N LEU A 500 21.04 -24.49 -14.47
CA LEU A 500 22.44 -24.27 -14.79
C LEU A 500 22.67 -24.32 -16.30
N PRO A 501 23.69 -23.58 -16.79
CA PRO A 501 24.14 -23.70 -18.17
C PRO A 501 24.48 -25.14 -18.54
N ALA A 502 24.19 -25.54 -19.78
CA ALA A 502 24.42 -26.91 -20.25
C ALA A 502 25.90 -27.35 -20.18
N LYS A 503 26.83 -26.39 -20.24
CA LYS A 503 28.29 -26.62 -20.16
C LYS A 503 28.88 -26.16 -18.81
N PHE A 504 28.06 -25.99 -17.78
CA PHE A 504 28.55 -25.60 -16.46
C PHE A 504 29.40 -26.72 -15.85
N ALA A 505 30.61 -26.36 -15.40
CA ALA A 505 31.52 -27.27 -14.71
C ALA A 505 32.15 -26.56 -13.51
N LEU A 506 32.23 -27.25 -12.38
CA LEU A 506 32.87 -26.78 -11.16
C LEU A 506 34.00 -27.72 -10.77
N GLU A 507 35.14 -27.59 -11.46
CA GLU A 507 36.29 -28.49 -11.32
C GLU A 507 37.46 -27.89 -10.54
N ASN A 508 37.44 -26.57 -10.30
CA ASN A 508 38.51 -25.88 -9.59
C ASN A 508 38.38 -26.10 -8.06
N ALA A 509 39.43 -26.69 -7.47
CA ALA A 509 39.51 -27.00 -6.05
C ALA A 509 39.50 -25.77 -5.13
N GLU A 510 40.17 -24.69 -5.52
CA GLU A 510 40.18 -23.41 -4.80
C GLU A 510 38.80 -22.77 -4.81
N THR A 511 38.13 -22.72 -5.96
CA THR A 511 36.75 -22.19 -6.05
C THR A 511 35.80 -22.98 -5.17
N LEU A 512 35.95 -24.31 -5.10
CA LEU A 512 35.11 -25.17 -4.27
C LEU A 512 35.34 -24.94 -2.77
N ASP A 513 36.60 -24.72 -2.35
CA ASP A 513 36.95 -24.36 -0.97
C ASP A 513 36.35 -23.00 -0.57
N LEU A 514 36.47 -22.01 -1.45
CA LEU A 514 35.91 -20.68 -1.24
C LEU A 514 34.38 -20.69 -1.24
N LEU A 515 33.76 -21.49 -2.12
CA LEU A 515 32.30 -21.67 -2.14
C LEU A 515 31.82 -22.27 -0.81
N ALA A 516 32.46 -23.34 -0.33
CA ALA A 516 32.08 -23.96 0.93
C ALA A 516 32.24 -22.99 2.11
N ALA A 517 33.31 -22.20 2.14
CA ALA A 517 33.50 -21.16 3.15
C ALA A 517 32.41 -20.08 3.06
N ALA A 518 32.14 -19.56 1.86
CA ALA A 518 31.14 -18.51 1.66
C ALA A 518 29.72 -18.98 2.01
N LEU A 519 29.36 -20.22 1.68
CA LEU A 519 28.06 -20.78 2.03
C LEU A 519 27.90 -20.99 3.53
N ALA A 520 28.96 -21.37 4.26
CA ALA A 520 28.90 -21.57 5.71
C ALA A 520 28.60 -20.27 6.50
N GLU A 521 28.93 -19.11 5.92
CA GLU A 521 28.63 -17.79 6.52
C GLU A 521 27.21 -17.30 6.21
N LEU A 522 26.47 -17.98 5.33
CA LEU A 522 25.09 -17.62 4.98
C LEU A 522 24.08 -18.27 5.94
N PRO A 523 22.96 -17.59 6.23
CA PRO A 523 21.81 -18.22 6.87
C PRO A 523 21.30 -19.43 6.07
N GLU A 524 20.71 -20.41 6.76
CA GLU A 524 20.24 -21.65 6.11
C GLU A 524 19.28 -21.40 4.94
N HIS A 525 18.40 -20.41 5.07
CA HIS A 525 17.44 -20.06 4.02
C HIS A 525 18.10 -19.51 2.74
N ASP A 526 19.30 -18.94 2.83
CA ASP A 526 20.08 -18.47 1.68
C ASP A 526 21.04 -19.55 1.15
N ARG A 527 21.60 -20.33 2.07
CA ARG A 527 22.57 -21.39 1.79
C ARG A 527 21.97 -22.55 1.01
N ALA A 528 20.84 -23.08 1.49
CA ALA A 528 20.24 -24.29 0.94
C ALA A 528 19.83 -24.13 -0.54
N PRO A 529 19.19 -23.03 -0.98
CA PRO A 529 18.84 -22.84 -2.38
C PRO A 529 20.05 -22.73 -3.31
N VAL A 530 21.12 -22.03 -2.90
CA VAL A 530 22.35 -21.93 -3.71
C VAL A 530 23.00 -23.31 -3.87
N ARG A 531 23.11 -24.08 -2.78
CA ARG A 531 23.64 -25.45 -2.81
C ARG A 531 22.82 -26.34 -3.74
N GLU A 532 21.50 -26.34 -3.59
CA GLU A 532 20.61 -27.17 -4.38
C GLU A 532 20.68 -26.81 -5.87
N ARG A 533 20.77 -25.53 -6.22
CA ARG A 533 20.89 -25.09 -7.62
C ARG A 533 22.21 -25.52 -8.26
N LEU A 534 23.29 -25.60 -7.48
CA LEU A 534 24.63 -26.01 -7.96
C LEU A 534 24.80 -27.54 -8.04
N PHE A 535 24.31 -28.28 -7.05
CA PHE A 535 24.61 -29.71 -6.88
C PHE A 535 23.38 -30.62 -6.91
N GLY A 536 22.18 -30.05 -6.98
CA GLY A 536 20.91 -30.75 -6.78
C GLY A 536 20.65 -31.07 -5.32
N SER A 537 19.64 -31.89 -5.08
CA SER A 537 19.25 -32.32 -3.72
C SER A 537 20.42 -32.93 -2.93
N ASP A 538 20.32 -32.91 -1.60
CA ASP A 538 21.35 -33.47 -0.70
C ASP A 538 21.67 -34.93 -1.01
N LYS A 539 20.68 -35.71 -1.50
CA LYS A 539 20.89 -37.08 -1.98
C LYS A 539 21.83 -37.14 -3.18
N LYS A 540 21.70 -36.19 -4.13
CA LYS A 540 22.59 -36.09 -5.30
C LYS A 540 23.98 -35.65 -4.87
N LEU A 541 24.10 -34.63 -4.01
CA LEU A 541 25.39 -34.18 -3.49
C LEU A 541 26.09 -35.30 -2.71
N ALA A 542 25.40 -36.00 -1.80
CA ALA A 542 25.96 -37.15 -1.09
C ALA A 542 26.37 -38.30 -2.03
N ALA A 543 25.66 -38.51 -3.13
CA ALA A 543 26.05 -39.47 -4.16
C ALA A 543 27.32 -39.04 -4.91
N LEU A 544 27.49 -37.75 -5.20
CA LEU A 544 28.72 -37.19 -5.75
C LEU A 544 29.89 -37.35 -4.77
N THR A 545 29.69 -37.01 -3.50
CA THR A 545 30.69 -37.17 -2.43
C THR A 545 31.16 -38.60 -2.25
N ARG A 546 30.26 -39.60 -2.37
CA ARG A 546 30.64 -41.03 -2.30
C ARG A 546 31.50 -41.50 -3.46
N LYS A 547 31.41 -40.84 -4.63
CA LYS A 547 32.19 -41.16 -5.84
C LYS A 547 33.50 -40.36 -5.92
N ALA A 548 33.67 -39.35 -5.08
CA ALA A 548 34.88 -38.54 -5.00
C ALA A 548 35.90 -39.17 -4.05
N ASP A 549 37.18 -38.93 -4.32
CA ASP A 549 38.28 -39.41 -3.49
C ASP A 549 39.15 -38.26 -2.95
N GLY A 550 39.85 -38.53 -1.84
CA GLY A 550 40.87 -37.67 -1.28
C GLY A 550 40.40 -36.22 -0.97
N PRO A 551 41.20 -35.20 -1.33
CA PRO A 551 40.87 -33.80 -1.04
C PRO A 551 39.57 -33.30 -1.69
N HIS A 552 39.12 -33.92 -2.80
CA HIS A 552 37.87 -33.50 -3.46
C HIS A 552 36.65 -33.95 -2.65
N LYS A 553 36.69 -35.16 -2.07
CA LYS A 553 35.65 -35.67 -1.17
C LYS A 553 35.46 -34.79 0.06
N ALA A 554 36.56 -34.36 0.69
CA ALA A 554 36.51 -33.49 1.87
C ALA A 554 35.80 -32.16 1.58
N ARG A 555 36.02 -31.58 0.39
CA ARG A 555 35.36 -30.35 -0.04
C ARG A 555 33.86 -30.52 -0.23
N LEU A 556 33.44 -31.61 -0.86
CA LEU A 556 32.02 -31.90 -1.05
C LEU A 556 31.30 -32.22 0.27
N LEU A 557 31.99 -32.78 1.26
CA LEU A 557 31.44 -32.98 2.61
C LEU A 557 31.14 -31.65 3.30
N ARG A 558 32.03 -30.65 3.20
CA ARG A 558 31.81 -29.31 3.76
C ARG A 558 30.60 -28.58 3.18
N LEU A 559 30.10 -29.00 2.02
CA LEU A 559 28.89 -28.45 1.41
C LEU A 559 27.60 -29.13 1.91
N LEU A 560 27.71 -30.29 2.56
CA LEU A 560 26.59 -31.00 3.21
C LEU A 560 26.39 -30.59 4.67
N GLU A 561 27.41 -29.97 5.28
CA GLU A 561 27.37 -29.31 6.59
C GLU A 561 26.73 -27.92 6.47
#